data_AF-A0A817U309-F1
#
_entry.id   AF-A0A817U309-F1
#
_cell.length_a   1.000
_cell.length_b   1.000
_cell.length_c   1.000
_cell.angle_alpha   90.00
_cell.angle_beta   90.00
_cell.angle_gamma   90.00
#
_symmetry.space_group_name_H-M   'P 1'
#
loop_
_entity.id
_entity.type
_entity.pdbx_description
1 polymer ?
#
loop_
_entity_poly.entity_id
_entity_poly.type
_entity_poly.pdbx_seq_one_letter_code
_entity_poly.pdbx_strand_id
1 'polypeptide(L)'
;MKGSYLIIVKIERIQNERWYKQYAAHRDEFIQKYNSSSEKLLFHGCRSTSAYKIVQECFNRAFAGVHVAYGRGVYFHEHAKYSHDYTDGSSERTMFLARVVIGRTCIGNSSMKVPPEGFDTTTNGGHIFVIYHDAGAYGEYLITYR
;
A
#
# COMPACT_ATOMS: atom_id res chain seq x y z
N MET A 1 -17.87 1.80 -13.80
CA MET A 1 -18.24 3.22 -13.56
C MET A 1 -18.22 3.96 -14.88
N LYS A 2 -19.33 4.61 -15.25
CA LYS A 2 -19.36 5.68 -16.25
C LYS A 2 -19.44 6.99 -15.46
N GLY A 3 -18.39 7.81 -15.45
CA GLY A 3 -18.37 9.10 -14.75
C GLY A 3 -16.99 9.56 -14.29
N SER A 4 -16.66 10.81 -14.66
CA SER A 4 -15.44 11.61 -14.38
C SER A 4 -14.11 10.93 -14.69
N TYR A 5 -13.58 11.16 -15.89
CA TYR A 5 -12.18 10.87 -16.19
C TYR A 5 -11.30 11.82 -15.37
N LEU A 6 -10.64 11.27 -14.35
CA LEU A 6 -9.55 11.96 -13.68
C LEU A 6 -8.41 12.11 -14.68
N ILE A 7 -7.92 13.32 -14.88
CA ILE A 7 -6.85 13.59 -15.85
C ILE A 7 -5.54 13.22 -15.19
N ILE A 8 -4.85 12.21 -15.73
CA ILE A 8 -3.47 11.91 -15.31
C ILE A 8 -2.58 13.06 -15.77
N VAL A 9 -1.96 13.74 -14.81
CA VAL A 9 -1.02 14.84 -15.05
C VAL A 9 0.39 14.29 -15.24
N LYS A 10 0.79 13.35 -14.38
CA LYS A 10 2.15 12.82 -14.37
C LYS A 10 2.20 11.43 -13.71
N ILE A 11 3.08 10.57 -14.22
CA ILE A 11 3.44 9.29 -13.58
C ILE A 11 4.96 9.29 -13.41
N GLU A 12 5.42 9.15 -12.17
CA GLU A 12 6.83 9.17 -11.83
C GLU A 12 7.24 7.79 -11.32
N ARG A 13 8.24 7.18 -11.96
CA ARG A 13 8.86 5.97 -11.43
C ARG A 13 9.75 6.33 -10.25
N ILE A 14 9.49 5.73 -9.11
CA ILE A 14 10.31 5.91 -7.91
C ILE A 14 11.54 4.99 -8.01
N GLN A 15 12.72 5.53 -7.73
CA GLN A 15 13.97 4.79 -7.71
C GLN A 15 14.69 5.01 -6.37
N ASN A 16 14.23 4.29 -5.35
CA ASN A 16 14.86 4.27 -4.03
C ASN A 16 15.52 2.90 -3.83
N GLU A 17 16.83 2.81 -4.08
CA GLU A 17 17.56 1.55 -4.07
C GLU A 17 17.55 0.86 -2.70
N ARG A 18 17.69 1.64 -1.62
CA ARG A 18 17.63 1.13 -0.24
C ARG A 18 16.28 0.46 0.02
N TRP A 19 15.20 1.15 -0.33
CA TRP A 19 13.84 0.66 -0.17
C TRP A 19 13.61 -0.61 -1.00
N TYR A 20 14.01 -0.58 -2.28
CA TYR A 20 13.84 -1.71 -3.17
C TYR A 20 14.59 -2.96 -2.68
N LYS A 21 15.83 -2.82 -2.19
CA LYS A 21 16.61 -3.95 -1.64
C LYS A 21 15.93 -4.60 -0.45
N GLN A 22 15.41 -3.79 0.50
CA GLN A 22 14.68 -4.29 1.66
C GLN A 22 13.40 -5.01 1.24
N TYR A 23 12.64 -4.42 0.32
CA TYR A 23 11.44 -5.01 -0.24
C TYR A 23 11.71 -6.33 -0.97
N ALA A 24 12.74 -6.37 -1.82
CA ALA A 24 13.09 -7.54 -2.62
C ALA A 24 13.50 -8.72 -1.72
N ALA A 25 14.33 -8.47 -0.70
CA ALA A 25 14.70 -9.50 0.27
C ALA A 25 13.47 -10.09 0.97
N HIS A 26 12.55 -9.23 1.44
CA HIS A 26 11.33 -9.67 2.11
C HIS A 26 10.35 -10.41 1.17
N ARG A 27 10.25 -9.98 -0.09
CA ARG A 27 9.48 -10.68 -1.12
C ARG A 27 10.05 -12.08 -1.35
N ASP A 28 11.36 -12.22 -1.43
CA ASP A 28 12.02 -13.50 -1.70
C ASP A 28 11.83 -14.48 -0.51
N GLU A 29 11.82 -13.99 0.73
CA GLU A 29 11.42 -14.78 1.92
C GLU A 29 9.99 -15.35 1.77
N PHE A 30 9.04 -14.56 1.28
CA PHE A 30 7.64 -15.01 1.08
C PHE A 30 7.52 -16.01 -0.05
N ILE A 31 8.28 -15.84 -1.13
CA ILE A 31 8.34 -16.81 -2.24
C ILE A 31 8.85 -18.15 -1.71
N GLN A 32 9.90 -18.15 -0.89
CA GLN A 32 10.42 -19.38 -0.26
C GLN A 32 9.41 -20.00 0.71
N LYS A 33 8.77 -19.18 1.55
CA LYS A 33 7.79 -19.62 2.57
C LYS A 33 6.54 -20.25 1.96
N TYR A 34 6.06 -19.73 0.83
CA TYR A 34 4.77 -20.11 0.25
C TYR A 34 4.85 -20.75 -1.13
N ASN A 35 6.06 -20.94 -1.66
CA ASN A 35 6.33 -21.47 -2.99
C ASN A 35 5.47 -20.78 -4.09
N SER A 36 5.24 -19.47 -3.94
CA SER A 36 4.38 -18.68 -4.83
C SER A 36 4.68 -17.18 -4.71
N SER A 37 4.48 -16.44 -5.81
CA SER A 37 4.51 -14.98 -5.75
C SER A 37 3.17 -14.48 -5.21
N SER A 38 3.15 -14.09 -3.93
CA SER A 38 2.00 -13.42 -3.30
C SER A 38 2.05 -11.89 -3.47
N GLU A 39 2.76 -11.40 -4.49
CA GLU A 39 2.88 -9.97 -4.79
C GLU A 39 1.67 -9.46 -5.55
N LYS A 40 1.18 -8.27 -5.20
CA LYS A 40 0.16 -7.52 -5.93
C LYS A 40 0.62 -6.09 -6.20
N LEU A 41 0.16 -5.53 -7.32
CA LEU A 41 0.18 -4.09 -7.54
C LEU A 41 -1.09 -3.48 -6.95
N LEU A 42 -0.94 -2.59 -5.97
CA LEU A 42 -2.05 -1.99 -5.24
C LEU A 42 -1.88 -0.48 -5.10
N PHE A 43 -2.99 0.23 -4.97
CA PHE A 43 -3.02 1.67 -4.80
C PHE A 43 -2.93 2.06 -3.32
N HIS A 44 -2.22 3.16 -3.05
CA HIS A 44 -2.18 3.79 -1.74
C HIS A 44 -2.41 5.30 -1.89
N GLY A 45 -3.58 5.76 -1.46
CA GLY A 45 -3.89 7.18 -1.36
C GLY A 45 -3.24 7.80 -0.14
N CYS A 46 -2.63 8.97 -0.31
CA CYS A 46 -2.10 9.74 0.80
C CYS A 46 -2.22 11.24 0.50
N ARG A 47 -2.00 12.07 1.53
CA ARG A 47 -1.89 13.52 1.34
C ARG A 47 -0.62 13.84 0.55
N SER A 48 -0.67 14.85 -0.31
CA SER A 48 0.45 15.26 -1.15
C SER A 48 1.68 15.64 -0.32
N THR A 49 1.48 16.25 0.85
CA THR A 49 2.55 16.55 1.82
C THR A 49 3.25 15.32 2.39
N SER A 50 2.56 14.18 2.43
CA SER A 50 3.10 12.91 2.94
C SER A 50 3.81 12.10 1.84
N ALA A 51 3.44 12.29 0.57
CA ALA A 51 4.02 11.55 -0.54
C ALA A 51 5.54 11.69 -0.62
N TYR A 52 6.07 12.91 -0.48
CA TYR A 52 7.52 13.14 -0.49
C TYR A 52 8.24 12.38 0.63
N LYS A 53 7.66 12.37 1.85
CA LYS A 53 8.22 11.61 2.97
C LYS A 53 8.22 10.12 2.70
N ILE A 54 7.12 9.56 2.15
CA ILE A 54 7.03 8.14 1.80
C ILE A 54 8.08 7.76 0.75
N VAL A 55 8.33 8.61 -0.25
CA VAL A 55 9.37 8.37 -1.26
C VAL A 55 10.76 8.23 -0.63
N GLN A 56 11.06 9.02 0.40
CA GLN A 56 12.37 9.02 1.07
C GLN A 56 12.48 7.94 2.16
N GLU A 57 11.45 7.80 2.98
CA GLU A 57 11.42 7.03 4.22
C GLU A 57 10.70 5.68 4.11
N CYS A 58 10.17 5.35 2.92
CA CYS A 58 9.34 4.17 2.66
C CYS A 58 7.94 4.28 3.30
N PHE A 59 7.10 3.26 3.11
CA PHE A 59 5.89 3.10 3.92
C PHE A 59 6.30 2.72 5.35
N ASN A 60 5.94 3.56 6.32
CA ASN A 60 6.30 3.33 7.72
C ASN A 60 5.03 3.26 8.58
N ARG A 61 4.87 2.14 9.28
CA ARG A 61 3.73 1.90 10.19
C ARG A 61 3.66 2.87 11.38
N ALA A 62 4.72 3.61 11.69
CA ALA A 62 4.66 4.70 12.68
C ALA A 62 3.71 5.83 12.24
N PHE A 63 3.45 5.95 10.92
CA PHE A 63 2.41 6.82 10.37
C PHE A 63 1.07 6.08 10.13
N ALA A 64 1.02 4.77 10.39
CA ALA A 64 -0.23 4.02 10.38
C ALA A 64 -1.02 4.31 11.67
N GLY A 65 -2.35 4.37 11.55
CA GLY A 65 -3.23 4.66 12.68
C GLY A 65 -4.37 5.62 12.36
N VAL A 66 -4.36 6.26 11.18
CA VAL A 66 -5.51 7.02 10.68
C VAL A 66 -6.67 6.08 10.30
N HIS A 67 -6.34 4.92 9.75
CA HIS A 67 -7.29 3.88 9.39
C HIS A 67 -6.98 2.63 10.19
N VAL A 68 -7.98 2.14 10.92
CA VAL A 68 -7.83 0.97 11.78
C VAL A 68 -8.90 -0.08 11.53
N ALA A 69 -9.89 0.13 10.65
CA ALA A 69 -11.03 -0.79 10.50
C ALA A 69 -10.66 -2.28 10.36
N TYR A 70 -9.58 -2.58 9.63
CA TYR A 70 -9.11 -3.94 9.37
C TYR A 70 -7.72 -4.24 9.97
N GLY A 71 -7.25 -3.39 10.89
CA GLY A 71 -5.96 -3.57 11.53
C GLY A 71 -5.12 -2.29 11.58
N ARG A 72 -4.11 -2.30 12.43
CA ARG A 72 -3.19 -1.17 12.65
C ARG A 72 -1.91 -1.37 11.83
N GLY A 73 -2.05 -1.22 10.52
CA GLY A 73 -0.96 -1.34 9.55
C GLY A 73 -1.15 -0.38 8.37
N VAL A 74 -0.40 -0.62 7.29
CA VAL A 74 -0.46 0.22 6.09
C VAL A 74 -1.50 -0.33 5.11
N TYR A 75 -2.44 0.51 4.70
CA TYR A 75 -3.60 0.12 3.89
C TYR A 75 -3.31 0.30 2.40
N PHE A 76 -3.70 -0.71 1.62
CA PHE A 76 -3.60 -0.73 0.17
C PHE A 76 -4.92 -1.20 -0.44
N HIS A 77 -5.24 -0.70 -1.62
CA HIS A 77 -6.50 -0.99 -2.31
C HIS A 77 -6.26 -1.54 -3.71
N GLU A 78 -7.06 -2.50 -4.13
CA GLU A 78 -7.00 -3.05 -5.49
C GLU A 78 -7.49 -2.04 -6.55
N HIS A 79 -8.38 -1.13 -6.17
CA HIS A 79 -8.93 -0.13 -7.07
C HIS A 79 -8.56 1.30 -6.65
N ALA A 80 -8.05 2.08 -7.61
CA ALA A 80 -7.65 3.47 -7.41
C ALA A 80 -8.76 4.34 -6.81
N LYS A 81 -10.02 4.09 -7.18
CA LYS A 81 -11.17 4.84 -6.63
C LYS A 81 -11.22 4.79 -5.10
N TYR A 82 -10.95 3.65 -4.48
CA TYR A 82 -10.96 3.58 -3.02
C TYR A 82 -9.79 4.34 -2.41
N SER A 83 -8.63 4.32 -3.08
CA SER A 83 -7.48 5.13 -2.65
C SER A 83 -7.71 6.63 -2.82
N HIS A 84 -8.54 7.07 -3.77
CA HIS A 84 -8.87 8.48 -3.97
C HIS A 84 -9.43 9.13 -2.72
N ASP A 85 -10.31 8.44 -2.00
CA ASP A 85 -10.97 8.95 -0.79
C ASP A 85 -9.98 9.22 0.37
N TYR A 86 -8.75 8.71 0.27
CA TYR A 86 -7.65 8.90 1.22
C TYR A 86 -6.62 9.95 0.78
N THR A 87 -6.82 10.57 -0.39
CA THR A 87 -6.01 11.71 -0.83
C THR A 87 -6.47 13.01 -0.19
N ASP A 88 -5.67 14.08 -0.29
CA ASP A 88 -6.14 15.40 0.11
C ASP A 88 -7.19 15.92 -0.88
N GLY A 89 -8.11 16.77 -0.42
CA GLY A 89 -9.17 17.38 -1.22
C GLY A 89 -8.69 18.38 -2.27
N SER A 90 -7.42 18.33 -2.66
CA SER A 90 -6.76 19.29 -3.54
C SER A 90 -7.24 19.15 -4.99
N SER A 91 -6.98 20.18 -5.78
CA SER A 91 -7.23 20.18 -7.24
C SER A 91 -6.26 19.29 -8.01
N GLU A 92 -5.12 18.94 -7.42
CA GLU A 92 -4.13 18.04 -7.99
C GLU A 92 -3.64 17.09 -6.91
N ARG A 93 -3.98 15.82 -7.07
CA ARG A 93 -3.85 14.77 -6.06
C ARG A 93 -2.78 13.79 -6.44
N THR A 94 -2.20 13.14 -5.44
CA THR A 94 -1.21 12.08 -5.64
C THR A 94 -1.65 10.76 -5.00
N MET A 95 -1.37 9.65 -5.67
CA MET A 95 -1.46 8.31 -5.07
C MET A 95 -0.32 7.43 -5.55
N PHE A 96 0.08 6.46 -4.74
CA PHE A 96 1.08 5.48 -5.14
C PHE A 96 0.42 4.30 -5.85
N LEU A 97 1.11 3.74 -6.84
CA LEU A 97 0.97 2.35 -7.24
C LEU A 97 2.18 1.60 -6.67
N ALA A 98 1.91 0.67 -5.76
CA ALA A 98 2.94 -0.03 -5.00
C ALA A 98 2.91 -1.54 -5.29
N ARG A 99 4.09 -2.16 -5.30
CA ARG A 99 4.22 -3.61 -5.17
C ARG A 99 4.07 -3.97 -3.71
N VAL A 100 3.20 -4.92 -3.39
CA VAL A 100 2.86 -5.29 -2.02
C VAL A 100 2.90 -6.80 -1.89
N VAL A 101 3.67 -7.29 -0.94
CA VAL A 101 3.75 -8.72 -0.61
C VAL A 101 2.60 -9.04 0.34
N ILE A 102 1.68 -9.90 -0.10
CA ILE A 102 0.42 -10.17 0.61
C ILE A 102 0.52 -11.39 1.52
N GLY A 103 1.19 -12.46 1.08
CA GLY A 103 1.16 -13.75 1.76
C GLY A 103 -0.24 -14.27 1.99
N ARG A 104 -0.47 -14.87 3.17
CA ARG A 104 -1.77 -15.39 3.59
C ARG A 104 -2.62 -14.30 4.23
N THR A 105 -3.88 -14.23 3.83
CA THR A 105 -4.82 -13.21 4.29
C THR A 105 -5.85 -13.75 5.26
N CYS A 106 -6.22 -12.96 6.28
CA CYS A 106 -7.41 -13.19 7.10
C CYS A 106 -8.28 -11.93 7.20
N ILE A 107 -9.52 -12.08 7.66
CA ILE A 107 -10.38 -10.92 7.94
C ILE A 107 -9.79 -10.13 9.12
N GLY A 108 -9.59 -8.83 8.89
CA GLY A 108 -9.04 -7.90 9.87
C GLY A 108 -10.07 -7.26 10.78
N ASN A 109 -9.62 -6.72 11.92
CA ASN A 109 -10.40 -5.83 12.78
C ASN A 109 -9.52 -4.77 13.45
N SER A 110 -10.15 -3.76 14.08
CA SER A 110 -9.46 -2.58 14.61
C SER A 110 -8.60 -2.74 15.84
N SER A 111 -8.69 -3.89 16.50
CA SER A 111 -7.80 -4.22 17.61
C SER A 111 -6.48 -4.85 17.15
N MET A 112 -6.40 -5.37 15.92
CA MET A 112 -5.25 -6.14 15.43
C MET A 112 -4.04 -5.25 15.18
N LYS A 113 -2.99 -5.43 15.98
CA LYS A 113 -1.65 -4.83 15.80
C LYS A 113 -0.72 -5.65 14.91
N VAL A 114 -1.01 -6.95 14.81
CA VAL A 114 -0.35 -7.93 13.95
C VAL A 114 -1.41 -8.92 13.47
N PRO A 115 -1.20 -9.63 12.34
CA PRO A 115 -2.06 -10.72 11.93
C PRO A 115 -2.02 -11.88 12.95
N PRO A 116 -3.09 -12.70 13.04
CA PRO A 116 -3.05 -13.97 13.77
C PRO A 116 -1.98 -14.92 13.22
N GLU A 117 -1.62 -15.93 14.02
CA GLU A 117 -0.67 -16.96 13.61
C GLU A 117 -1.09 -17.62 12.29
N GLY A 118 -0.13 -17.80 11.39
CA GLY A 118 -0.35 -18.39 10.06
C GLY A 118 -0.83 -17.41 8.98
N PHE A 119 -1.04 -16.13 9.31
CA PHE A 119 -1.39 -15.06 8.37
C PHE A 119 -0.33 -13.95 8.35
N ASP A 120 -0.26 -13.22 7.24
CA ASP A 120 0.71 -12.13 7.05
C ASP A 120 0.04 -10.77 6.80
N THR A 121 -1.16 -10.80 6.21
CA THR A 121 -1.93 -9.60 5.82
C THR A 121 -3.36 -9.73 6.33
N THR A 122 -3.97 -8.63 6.75
CA THR A 122 -5.42 -8.60 6.99
C THR A 122 -6.15 -7.93 5.83
N THR A 123 -7.41 -8.29 5.65
CA THR A 123 -8.27 -7.77 4.58
C THR A 123 -9.69 -7.55 5.10
N ASN A 124 -10.50 -6.83 4.30
CA ASN A 124 -11.95 -6.81 4.46
C ASN A 124 -12.66 -8.00 3.80
N GLY A 125 -11.91 -8.97 3.25
CA GLY A 125 -12.45 -10.08 2.46
C GLY A 125 -12.64 -9.73 0.98
N GLY A 126 -12.13 -8.58 0.54
CA GLY A 126 -12.22 -8.11 -0.84
C GLY A 126 -11.00 -7.29 -1.22
N HIS A 127 -11.22 -6.00 -1.53
CA HIS A 127 -10.25 -5.16 -2.24
C HIS A 127 -9.30 -4.36 -1.34
N ILE A 128 -9.31 -4.57 -0.02
CA ILE A 128 -8.46 -3.87 0.95
C ILE A 128 -7.44 -4.85 1.53
N PHE A 129 -6.18 -4.43 1.61
CA PHE A 129 -5.09 -5.19 2.20
C PHE A 129 -4.33 -4.32 3.20
N VAL A 130 -4.08 -4.85 4.39
CA VAL A 130 -3.33 -4.16 5.44
C VAL A 130 -2.10 -4.97 5.79
N ILE A 131 -0.92 -4.41 5.49
CA ILE A 131 0.37 -5.04 5.79
C ILE A 131 0.95 -4.50 7.10
N TYR A 132 1.77 -5.32 7.75
CA TYR A 132 2.30 -5.07 9.09
C TYR A 132 3.83 -4.98 9.18
N HIS A 133 4.50 -5.15 8.04
CA HIS A 133 5.95 -5.09 7.91
C HIS A 133 6.35 -3.91 7.01
N ASP A 134 7.31 -3.10 7.44
CA ASP A 134 7.70 -1.87 6.72
C ASP A 134 8.35 -2.18 5.35
N ALA A 135 8.98 -3.34 5.21
CA ALA A 135 9.48 -3.86 3.93
C ALA A 135 8.42 -4.62 3.10
N GLY A 136 7.16 -4.68 3.57
CA GLY A 136 6.07 -5.40 2.90
C GLY A 136 5.58 -4.75 1.60
N ALA A 137 6.00 -3.51 1.32
CA ALA A 137 5.62 -2.81 0.10
C ALA A 137 6.73 -1.89 -0.43
N TYR A 138 6.74 -1.70 -1.74
CA TYR A 138 7.57 -0.74 -2.47
C TYR A 138 6.70 0.15 -3.35
N GLY A 139 6.71 1.47 -3.12
CA GLY A 139 6.05 2.43 -3.99
C GLY A 139 6.79 2.49 -5.31
N GLU A 140 6.23 1.89 -6.37
CA GLU A 140 6.89 1.80 -7.67
C GLU A 140 6.63 3.05 -8.51
N TYR A 141 5.42 3.59 -8.43
CA TYR A 141 5.04 4.82 -9.11
C TYR A 141 4.32 5.78 -8.18
N LEU A 142 4.57 7.08 -8.36
CA LEU A 142 3.73 8.15 -7.87
C LEU A 142 2.90 8.71 -9.03
N ILE A 143 1.59 8.66 -8.89
CA ILE A 143 0.63 9.10 -9.91
C ILE A 143 0.03 10.42 -9.46
N THR A 144 0.19 11.46 -10.26
CA THR A 144 -0.42 12.78 -10.06
C THR A 144 -1.59 12.95 -11.02
N TYR A 145 -2.75 13.36 -10.52
CA TYR A 145 -3.99 13.47 -11.29
C TYR A 145 -4.92 14.58 -10.78
N ARG A 146 -5.92 14.96 -11.57
CA ARG A 146 -6.96 15.95 -11.24
C ARG A 146 -8.34 15.36 -11.38
#